data_AF-A0A1H7Q7K9-F1
#
_entry.id   AF-A0A1H7Q7K9-F1
#
_cell.length_a   1.000
_cell.length_b   1.000
_cell.length_c   1.000
_cell.angle_alpha   90.00
_cell.angle_beta   90.00
_cell.angle_gamma   90.00
#
_symmetry.space_group_name_H-M   'P 1'
#
loop_
_entity.id
_entity.type
_entity.pdbx_description
1 polymer ?
#
loop_
_entity_poly.entity_id
_entity_poly.type
_entity_poly.pdbx_seq_one_letter_code
_entity_poly.pdbx_strand_id
1 'polypeptide(L)'
;MTKNDWIKLKVLFPYVSTECNISNQEQIENVVCKTAYNDMAPRTLPDISKVKDENGNLLKDVMLKYVTDRFIKYFDESAPKDKHIFDKWHKDTCNEMIKVFEKSSVNFTYGKAQKLINIAFKNFLLFNGAKEEYFTYCHTPIDNNVLYWCKKVAGIKRINCAWSNMNEELYIELQEKISEYLKSDKNTKYLYEDGRPISNLVVDFYAWIEGGNTEKLIIEWGNISTKVKFYIDNEKIINTVLENLQ
;
A
#
# COMPACT_ATOMS: atom_id res chain seq x y z
N MET A 1 0.89 -14.23 9.66
CA MET A 1 0.45 -14.64 8.32
C MET A 1 0.95 -16.04 8.03
N THR A 2 0.03 -16.95 7.77
CA THR A 2 0.33 -18.29 7.26
C THR A 2 0.68 -18.21 5.77
N LYS A 3 1.20 -19.31 5.20
CA LYS A 3 1.39 -19.42 3.75
C LYS A 3 0.09 -19.19 2.96
N ASN A 4 -1.04 -19.63 3.51
CA ASN A 4 -2.34 -19.45 2.85
C ASN A 4 -2.79 -17.99 2.88
N ASP A 5 -2.55 -17.25 3.97
CA ASP A 5 -2.80 -15.80 4.00
C ASP A 5 -2.06 -15.11 2.86
N TRP A 6 -0.77 -15.44 2.68
CA TRP A 6 0.04 -14.93 1.59
C TRP A 6 -0.53 -15.21 0.19
N ILE A 7 -0.97 -16.44 -0.04
CA ILE A 7 -1.62 -16.83 -1.30
C ILE A 7 -2.90 -16.03 -1.50
N LYS A 8 -3.75 -15.91 -0.47
CA LYS A 8 -4.98 -15.10 -0.53
C LYS A 8 -4.69 -13.65 -0.92
N LEU A 9 -3.66 -13.02 -0.34
CA LEU A 9 -3.31 -11.63 -0.71
C LEU A 9 -2.86 -11.51 -2.16
N LYS A 10 -2.12 -12.49 -2.70
CA LYS A 10 -1.79 -12.53 -4.13
C LYS A 10 -3.04 -12.72 -5.00
N VAL A 11 -4.02 -13.50 -4.54
CA VAL A 11 -5.32 -13.62 -5.21
C VAL A 11 -6.07 -12.30 -5.23
N LEU A 12 -6.13 -11.59 -4.11
CA LEU A 12 -6.81 -10.29 -4.03
C LEU A 12 -6.09 -9.17 -4.79
N PHE A 13 -4.82 -9.38 -5.17
CA PHE A 13 -4.01 -8.38 -5.88
C PHE A 13 -3.02 -9.04 -6.86
N PRO A 14 -3.50 -9.53 -8.02
CA PRO A 14 -2.71 -10.32 -8.98
C PRO A 14 -1.76 -9.50 -9.86
N TYR A 15 -1.62 -8.20 -9.59
CA TYR A 15 -0.85 -7.26 -10.42
C TYR A 15 0.66 -7.27 -10.11
N VAL A 16 1.08 -8.00 -9.06
CA VAL A 16 2.49 -8.15 -8.70
C VAL A 16 3.03 -9.47 -9.25
N SER A 17 4.08 -9.38 -10.06
CA SER A 17 4.77 -10.55 -10.62
C SER A 17 5.27 -11.47 -9.50
N THR A 18 5.12 -12.78 -9.71
CA THR A 18 5.61 -13.82 -8.78
C THR A 18 7.12 -13.90 -8.73
N GLU A 19 7.82 -13.28 -9.67
CA GLU A 19 9.29 -13.30 -9.77
C GLU A 19 9.97 -12.10 -9.08
N CYS A 20 9.19 -11.14 -8.57
CA CYS A 20 9.73 -10.01 -7.82
C CYS A 20 10.28 -10.46 -6.46
N ASN A 21 11.39 -9.87 -6.03
CA ASN A 21 12.12 -10.20 -4.80
C ASN A 21 12.48 -8.93 -4.03
N ILE A 22 12.26 -8.95 -2.71
CA ILE A 22 12.45 -7.79 -1.84
C ILE A 22 13.91 -7.37 -1.72
N SER A 23 14.88 -8.25 -1.96
CA SER A 23 16.31 -7.91 -1.93
C SER A 23 16.81 -7.30 -3.24
N ASN A 24 15.97 -7.16 -4.26
CA ASN A 24 16.36 -6.58 -5.55
C ASN A 24 16.05 -5.08 -5.58
N GLN A 25 17.09 -4.26 -5.51
CA GLN A 25 16.99 -2.80 -5.48
C GLN A 25 16.35 -2.20 -6.74
N GLU A 26 16.60 -2.76 -7.93
CA GLU A 26 15.98 -2.30 -9.18
C GLU A 26 14.46 -2.58 -9.17
N GLN A 27 14.03 -3.68 -8.56
CA GLN A 27 12.61 -4.00 -8.41
C GLN A 27 11.94 -3.10 -7.37
N ILE A 28 12.65 -2.74 -6.29
CA ILE A 28 12.20 -1.71 -5.33
C ILE A 28 12.00 -0.37 -6.06
N GLU A 29 13.01 0.09 -6.81
CA GLU A 29 12.94 1.33 -7.58
C GLU A 29 11.77 1.31 -8.56
N ASN A 30 11.58 0.21 -9.30
CA ASN A 30 10.48 0.07 -10.25
C ASN A 30 9.11 0.22 -9.58
N VAL A 31 8.90 -0.36 -8.39
CA VAL A 31 7.63 -0.18 -7.65
C VAL A 31 7.45 1.28 -7.24
N VAL A 32 8.48 1.91 -6.66
CA VAL A 32 8.39 3.31 -6.20
C VAL A 32 8.13 4.25 -7.38
N CYS A 33 8.95 4.17 -8.42
CA CYS A 33 8.98 5.10 -9.54
C CYS A 33 7.85 4.89 -10.56
N LYS A 34 7.23 3.70 -10.60
CA LYS A 34 6.15 3.39 -11.54
C LYS A 34 4.86 3.04 -10.82
N THR A 35 4.78 1.89 -10.16
CA THR A 35 3.52 1.38 -9.62
C THR A 35 2.92 2.31 -8.56
N ALA A 36 3.67 2.60 -7.51
CA ALA A 36 3.23 3.45 -6.42
C ALA A 36 3.07 4.92 -6.84
N TYR A 37 4.02 5.43 -7.64
CA TYR A 37 3.93 6.78 -8.18
C TYR A 37 2.67 6.99 -9.02
N ASN A 38 2.31 6.04 -9.89
CA ASN A 38 1.11 6.15 -10.73
C ASN A 38 -0.17 6.03 -9.90
N ASP A 39 -0.19 5.18 -8.87
CA ASP A 39 -1.35 4.98 -8.00
C ASP A 39 -1.64 6.19 -7.10
N MET A 40 -0.60 6.92 -6.68
CA MET A 40 -0.72 8.22 -6.00
C MET A 40 -1.45 9.30 -6.84
N ALA A 41 -1.81 9.00 -8.09
CA ALA A 41 -2.52 9.87 -9.02
C ALA A 41 -1.75 11.17 -9.34
N PRO A 42 -0.55 11.07 -9.95
CA PRO A 42 0.33 12.20 -10.22
C PRO A 42 -0.29 13.17 -11.24
N ARG A 43 -1.27 12.71 -12.03
CA ARG A 43 -2.13 13.56 -12.88
C ARG A 43 -2.88 14.67 -12.11
N THR A 44 -2.95 14.58 -10.78
CA THR A 44 -3.54 15.60 -9.91
C THR A 44 -2.52 16.63 -9.42
N LEU A 45 -1.27 16.52 -9.84
CA LEU A 45 -0.16 17.41 -9.50
C LEU A 45 0.27 18.16 -10.76
N PRO A 46 -0.34 19.33 -11.07
CA PRO A 46 0.12 20.13 -12.19
C PRO A 46 1.60 20.50 -12.02
N ASP A 47 2.32 20.57 -13.14
CA ASP A 47 3.73 20.98 -13.23
C ASP A 47 4.76 20.09 -12.51
N ILE A 48 4.37 18.96 -11.90
CA ILE A 48 5.31 18.02 -11.27
C ILE A 48 6.39 17.51 -12.22
N SER A 49 6.10 17.45 -13.52
CA SER A 49 7.05 17.05 -14.57
C SER A 49 7.92 18.20 -15.10
N LYS A 50 7.73 19.43 -14.61
CA LYS A 50 8.41 20.63 -15.12
C LYS A 50 9.28 21.32 -14.07
N VAL A 51 8.90 21.26 -12.80
CA VAL A 51 9.62 21.93 -11.72
C VAL A 51 10.98 21.29 -11.45
N LYS A 52 11.99 22.12 -11.23
CA LYS A 52 13.38 21.72 -11.05
C LYS A 52 14.00 22.36 -9.81
N ASP A 53 15.03 21.71 -9.26
CA ASP A 53 15.90 22.30 -8.24
C ASP A 53 16.89 23.31 -8.86
N GLU A 54 17.72 23.92 -8.01
CA GLU A 54 18.77 24.87 -8.41
C GLU A 54 19.84 24.25 -9.33
N ASN A 55 19.98 22.93 -9.32
CA ASN A 55 20.92 22.18 -10.15
C ASN A 55 20.29 21.68 -11.46
N GLY A 56 19.01 22.01 -11.71
CA GLY A 56 18.28 21.62 -12.91
C GLY A 56 17.68 20.21 -12.90
N ASN A 57 17.73 19.50 -11.76
CA ASN A 57 17.09 18.18 -11.60
C ASN A 57 15.60 18.33 -11.40
N LEU A 58 14.79 17.46 -12.00
CA LEU A 58 13.34 17.45 -11.75
C LEU A 58 13.06 17.10 -10.28
N LEU A 59 12.29 17.93 -9.58
CA LEU A 59 11.97 17.72 -8.16
C LEU A 59 11.28 16.37 -7.92
N LYS A 60 10.45 15.94 -8.87
CA LYS A 60 9.84 14.60 -8.88
C LYS A 60 10.90 13.50 -8.79
N ASP A 61 11.95 13.58 -9.61
CA ASP A 61 12.96 12.53 -9.67
C ASP A 61 13.86 12.57 -8.42
N VAL A 62 14.12 13.76 -7.86
CA VAL A 62 14.75 13.93 -6.54
C VAL A 62 13.94 13.24 -5.43
N MET A 63 12.63 13.49 -5.37
CA MET A 63 11.72 12.86 -4.40
C MET A 63 11.67 11.33 -4.59
N LEU A 64 11.52 10.84 -5.82
CA LEU A 64 11.46 9.40 -6.09
C LEU A 64 12.76 8.70 -5.71
N LYS A 65 13.91 9.29 -6.04
CA LYS A 65 15.22 8.76 -5.63
C LYS A 65 15.31 8.68 -4.12
N TYR A 66 14.95 9.76 -3.41
CA TYR A 66 14.95 9.77 -1.95
C TYR A 66 14.10 8.63 -1.37
N VAL A 67 12.87 8.44 -1.86
CA VAL A 67 11.98 7.39 -1.36
C VAL A 67 12.53 5.99 -1.68
N THR A 68 13.09 5.77 -2.87
CA THR A 68 13.74 4.50 -3.24
C THR A 68 14.90 4.19 -2.28
N ASP A 69 15.79 5.14 -2.04
CA ASP A 69 16.93 4.97 -1.11
C ASP A 69 16.44 4.65 0.31
N ARG A 70 15.33 5.27 0.75
CA ARG A 70 14.70 5.00 2.06
C ARG A 70 14.18 3.57 2.16
N PHE A 71 13.56 3.04 1.11
CA PHE A 71 13.09 1.64 1.09
C PHE A 71 14.23 0.63 1.02
N ILE A 72 15.25 0.87 0.19
CA ILE A 72 16.43 0.01 0.12
C ILE A 72 17.04 -0.12 1.52
N LYS A 73 17.29 1.02 2.18
CA LYS A 73 17.80 1.03 3.55
C LYS A 73 16.86 0.32 4.54
N TYR A 74 15.54 0.54 4.43
CA TYR A 74 14.55 -0.08 5.31
C TYR A 74 14.61 -1.62 5.25
N PHE A 75 14.81 -2.20 4.07
CA PHE A 75 14.89 -3.66 3.90
C PHE A 75 16.29 -4.25 4.10
N ASP A 76 17.34 -3.43 4.01
CA ASP A 76 18.72 -3.83 4.35
C ASP A 76 18.95 -3.85 5.88
N GLU A 77 18.17 -3.08 6.65
CA GLU A 77 18.20 -3.05 8.11
C GLU A 77 17.25 -4.07 8.75
N SER A 78 17.36 -4.26 10.07
CA SER A 78 16.39 -5.07 10.81
C SER A 78 15.00 -4.42 10.81
N ALA A 79 13.95 -5.24 10.69
CA ALA A 79 12.57 -4.78 10.77
C ALA A 79 12.28 -3.89 12.01
N PRO A 80 11.35 -2.92 11.92
CA PRO A 80 11.00 -2.09 13.06
C PRO A 80 10.55 -2.91 14.27
N LYS A 81 11.08 -2.58 15.44
CA LYS A 81 10.79 -3.33 16.68
C LYS A 81 9.39 -3.03 17.22
N ASP A 82 8.89 -1.83 16.98
CA ASP A 82 7.60 -1.36 17.46
C ASP A 82 6.96 -0.35 16.49
N LYS A 83 5.69 -0.04 16.76
CA LYS A 83 4.90 0.93 15.98
C LYS A 83 5.54 2.31 15.96
N HIS A 84 6.11 2.78 17.07
CA HIS A 84 6.67 4.12 17.18
C HIS A 84 7.89 4.31 16.25
N ILE A 85 8.75 3.29 16.12
CA ILE A 85 9.87 3.30 15.18
C ILE A 85 9.37 3.41 13.74
N PHE A 86 8.35 2.61 13.38
CA PHE A 86 7.76 2.68 12.04
C PHE A 86 7.08 4.03 11.78
N ASP A 87 6.24 4.51 12.71
CA ASP A 87 5.52 5.78 12.59
C ASP A 87 6.49 6.94 12.37
N LYS A 88 7.60 6.96 13.12
CA LYS A 88 8.66 7.95 12.94
C LYS A 88 9.30 7.84 11.56
N TRP A 89 9.68 6.64 11.13
CA TRP A 89 10.25 6.42 9.79
C TRP A 89 9.29 6.89 8.69
N HIS A 90 8.00 6.58 8.81
CA HIS A 90 6.97 6.94 7.85
C HIS A 90 6.75 8.46 7.82
N LYS A 91 6.60 9.09 8.99
CA LYS A 91 6.44 10.54 9.15
C LYS A 91 7.62 11.30 8.55
N ASP A 92 8.85 10.91 8.91
CA ASP A 92 10.06 11.55 8.40
C ASP A 92 10.15 11.41 6.88
N THR A 93 9.81 10.24 6.34
CA THR A 93 9.82 10.00 4.88
C THR A 93 8.76 10.87 4.18
N CYS A 94 7.52 10.93 4.68
CA CYS A 94 6.47 11.79 4.14
C CYS A 94 6.86 13.27 4.17
N ASN A 95 7.40 13.75 5.29
CA ASN A 95 7.74 15.16 5.46
C ASN A 95 8.89 15.58 4.55
N GLU A 96 9.90 14.74 4.35
CA GLU A 96 10.96 15.01 3.38
C GLU A 96 10.43 15.05 1.94
N MET A 97 9.50 14.16 1.56
CA MET A 97 8.85 14.23 0.24
C MET A 97 8.12 15.56 0.03
N ILE A 98 7.42 16.06 1.05
CA ILE A 98 6.71 17.35 0.98
C ILE A 98 7.70 18.51 0.86
N LYS A 99 8.78 18.50 1.67
CA LYS A 99 9.81 19.55 1.66
C LYS A 99 10.46 19.74 0.30
N VAL A 100 10.63 18.68 -0.49
CA VAL A 100 11.15 18.76 -1.87
C VAL A 100 10.37 19.77 -2.72
N PHE A 101 9.08 19.96 -2.46
CA PHE A 101 8.20 20.84 -3.23
C PHE A 101 7.83 22.14 -2.53
N GLU A 102 8.31 22.41 -1.30
CA GLU A 102 7.88 23.54 -0.45
C GLU A 102 8.05 24.92 -1.12
N LYS A 103 9.07 25.08 -1.96
CA LYS A 103 9.36 26.31 -2.71
C LYS A 103 8.88 26.28 -4.17
N SER A 104 8.06 25.30 -4.54
CA SER A 104 7.58 25.09 -5.90
C SER A 104 6.08 25.42 -6.03
N SER A 105 5.56 25.45 -7.26
CA SER A 105 4.12 25.56 -7.52
C SER A 105 3.34 24.26 -7.29
N VAL A 106 4.03 23.15 -7.00
CA VAL A 106 3.41 21.83 -6.86
C VAL A 106 2.84 21.67 -5.45
N ASN A 107 1.51 21.54 -5.35
CA ASN A 107 0.84 21.26 -4.09
C ASN A 107 0.94 19.76 -3.69
N PHE A 108 2.11 19.39 -3.16
CA PHE A 108 2.38 18.05 -2.66
C PHE A 108 2.02 17.93 -1.17
N THR A 109 1.01 17.15 -0.85
CA THR A 109 0.44 17.05 0.51
C THR A 109 0.81 15.74 1.19
N TYR A 110 0.59 15.66 2.50
CA TYR A 110 0.78 14.43 3.28
C TYR A 110 -0.07 13.26 2.74
N GLY A 111 -1.32 13.55 2.36
CA GLY A 111 -2.21 12.58 1.75
C GLY A 111 -1.68 11.92 0.47
N LYS A 112 -0.87 12.64 -0.33
CA LYS A 112 -0.18 12.08 -1.50
C LYS A 112 1.07 11.32 -1.09
N ALA A 113 1.89 11.89 -0.21
CA ALA A 113 3.10 11.25 0.30
C ALA A 113 2.81 9.86 0.89
N GLN A 114 1.83 9.76 1.79
CA GLN A 114 1.44 8.48 2.41
C GLN A 114 0.95 7.47 1.37
N LYS A 115 0.26 7.92 0.31
CA LYS A 115 -0.33 7.00 -0.67
C LYS A 115 0.77 6.28 -1.44
N LEU A 116 1.79 7.02 -1.88
CA LEU A 116 2.97 6.45 -2.55
C LEU A 116 3.69 5.45 -1.63
N ILE A 117 4.00 5.83 -0.39
CA ILE A 117 4.72 4.96 0.56
C ILE A 117 3.93 3.68 0.84
N ASN A 118 2.64 3.80 1.15
CA ASN A 118 1.85 2.66 1.58
C ASN A 118 1.49 1.72 0.42
N ILE A 119 1.31 2.24 -0.80
CA ILE A 119 1.18 1.38 -1.98
C ILE A 119 2.48 0.66 -2.30
N ALA A 120 3.64 1.30 -2.11
CA ALA A 120 4.92 0.63 -2.26
C ALA A 120 5.03 -0.56 -1.27
N PHE A 121 4.76 -0.34 0.02
CA PHE A 121 4.71 -1.44 1.00
C PHE A 121 3.73 -2.55 0.63
N LYS A 122 2.53 -2.21 0.12
CA LYS A 122 1.54 -3.20 -0.33
C LYS A 122 2.12 -4.11 -1.41
N ASN A 123 2.84 -3.55 -2.38
CA ASN A 123 3.48 -4.33 -3.44
C ASN A 123 4.63 -5.17 -2.89
N PHE A 124 5.47 -4.59 -2.05
CA PHE A 124 6.61 -5.25 -1.42
C PHE A 124 6.22 -6.41 -0.51
N LEU A 125 5.06 -6.32 0.13
CA LEU A 125 4.48 -7.43 0.88
C LEU A 125 4.48 -8.68 -0.04
N LEU A 126 3.98 -8.57 -1.27
CA LEU A 126 3.83 -9.71 -2.18
C LEU A 126 5.13 -10.23 -2.83
N PHE A 127 6.27 -9.60 -2.57
CA PHE A 127 7.56 -10.01 -3.14
C PHE A 127 8.09 -11.29 -2.48
N ASN A 128 8.88 -12.07 -3.22
CA ASN A 128 9.64 -13.17 -2.66
C ASN A 128 10.66 -12.64 -1.64
N GLY A 129 10.87 -13.39 -0.55
CA GLY A 129 11.74 -12.98 0.55
C GLY A 129 11.11 -11.98 1.53
N ALA A 130 9.89 -11.49 1.27
CA ALA A 130 9.17 -10.65 2.21
C ALA A 130 8.90 -11.40 3.53
N LYS A 131 9.16 -10.74 4.66
CA LYS A 131 8.89 -11.26 6.00
C LYS A 131 7.89 -10.34 6.69
N GLU A 132 6.86 -10.92 7.33
CA GLU A 132 5.76 -10.20 7.99
C GLU A 132 6.22 -9.14 9.00
N GLU A 133 7.36 -9.36 9.67
CA GLU A 133 7.96 -8.42 10.63
C GLU A 133 8.21 -7.02 10.03
N TYR A 134 8.59 -6.93 8.74
CA TYR A 134 8.81 -5.64 8.07
C TYR A 134 7.51 -4.89 7.77
N PHE A 135 6.36 -5.54 7.86
CA PHE A 135 5.07 -5.00 7.45
C PHE A 135 4.05 -4.90 8.59
N THR A 136 4.42 -5.38 9.78
CA THR A 136 3.52 -5.51 10.94
C THR A 136 2.91 -4.16 11.33
N TYR A 137 3.71 -3.09 11.25
CA TYR A 137 3.30 -1.74 11.63
C TYR A 137 2.91 -0.85 10.43
N CYS A 138 2.96 -1.39 9.21
CA CYS A 138 2.65 -0.61 8.02
C CYS A 138 1.21 -0.09 8.02
N HIS A 139 1.07 1.16 7.58
CA HIS A 139 -0.21 1.85 7.51
C HIS A 139 -1.03 1.42 6.28
N THR A 140 -2.34 1.67 6.36
CA THR A 140 -3.26 1.48 5.22
C THR A 140 -3.01 2.56 4.16
N PRO A 141 -2.89 2.24 2.86
CA PRO A 141 -2.79 3.21 1.78
C PRO A 141 -4.11 3.96 1.54
N ILE A 142 -4.33 5.07 2.26
CA ILE A 142 -5.63 5.77 2.24
C ILE A 142 -5.95 6.32 0.84
N ASP A 143 -7.04 5.84 0.26
CA ASP A 143 -7.66 6.33 -0.97
C ASP A 143 -9.19 6.30 -0.90
N ASN A 144 -9.87 6.47 -2.03
CA ASN A 144 -11.32 6.43 -2.09
C ASN A 144 -11.93 5.05 -1.75
N ASN A 145 -11.26 3.95 -2.07
CA ASN A 145 -11.76 2.60 -1.75
C ASN A 145 -11.65 2.35 -0.25
N VAL A 146 -10.53 2.72 0.37
CA VAL A 146 -10.35 2.62 1.82
C VAL A 146 -11.33 3.55 2.55
N LEU A 147 -11.54 4.78 2.06
CA LEU A 147 -12.54 5.68 2.66
C LEU A 147 -13.97 5.16 2.51
N TYR A 148 -14.29 4.51 1.40
CA TYR A 148 -15.57 3.83 1.20
C TYR A 148 -15.74 2.68 2.21
N TRP A 149 -14.73 1.82 2.31
CA TRP A 149 -14.68 0.72 3.26
C TRP A 149 -14.84 1.20 4.71
N CYS A 150 -14.08 2.23 5.12
CA CYS A 150 -14.17 2.84 6.44
C CYS A 150 -15.60 3.25 6.78
N LYS A 151 -16.30 3.89 5.84
CA LYS A 151 -17.66 4.38 6.03
C LYS A 151 -18.69 3.24 6.03
N LYS A 152 -18.59 2.31 5.08
CA LYS A 152 -19.65 1.35 4.77
C LYS A 152 -19.54 0.05 5.56
N VAL A 153 -18.32 -0.33 5.90
CA VAL A 153 -18.02 -1.57 6.60
C VAL A 153 -17.65 -1.27 8.04
N ALA A 154 -16.60 -0.45 8.25
CA ALA A 154 -16.07 -0.24 9.60
C ALA A 154 -16.90 0.73 10.46
N GLY A 155 -17.87 1.43 9.86
CA GLY A 155 -18.66 2.45 10.55
C GLY A 155 -17.85 3.66 11.03
N ILE A 156 -16.65 3.86 10.48
CA ILE A 156 -15.77 4.98 10.79
C ILE A 156 -16.34 6.24 10.12
N LYS A 157 -16.52 7.31 10.91
CA LYS A 157 -17.07 8.57 10.42
C LYS A 157 -16.22 9.13 9.27
N ARG A 158 -16.91 9.64 8.25
CA ARG A 158 -16.26 10.24 7.08
C ARG A 158 -15.41 11.44 7.49
N ILE A 159 -14.17 11.47 7.01
CA ILE A 159 -13.30 12.65 7.08
C ILE A 159 -13.74 13.64 6.01
N ASN A 160 -13.89 14.91 6.40
CA ASN A 160 -14.37 15.98 5.51
C ASN A 160 -13.23 16.57 4.66
N CYS A 161 -12.42 15.72 4.03
CA CYS A 161 -11.43 16.11 3.04
C CYS A 161 -11.22 15.00 2.01
N ALA A 162 -10.70 15.34 0.84
CA ALA A 162 -10.19 14.32 -0.09
C ALA A 162 -8.91 13.70 0.50
N TRP A 163 -8.71 12.39 0.31
CA TRP A 163 -7.49 11.71 0.78
C TRP A 163 -6.23 12.39 0.26
N SER A 164 -6.25 12.88 -0.98
CA SER A 164 -5.12 13.54 -1.63
C SER A 164 -4.82 14.95 -1.10
N ASN A 165 -5.67 15.50 -0.22
CA ASN A 165 -5.47 16.79 0.44
C ASN A 165 -5.42 16.64 1.97
N MET A 166 -5.32 15.42 2.47
CA MET A 166 -5.26 15.13 3.90
C MET A 166 -3.94 15.64 4.50
N ASN A 167 -4.01 16.23 5.69
CA ASN A 167 -2.84 16.59 6.50
C ASN A 167 -2.40 15.41 7.37
N GLU A 168 -1.27 15.55 8.06
CA GLU A 168 -0.73 14.49 8.92
C GLU A 168 -1.71 14.07 10.03
N GLU A 169 -2.33 15.04 10.72
CA GLU A 169 -3.20 14.79 11.88
C GLU A 169 -4.43 13.95 11.50
N LEU A 170 -5.16 14.36 10.45
CA LEU A 170 -6.33 13.62 9.95
C LEU A 170 -5.94 12.23 9.44
N TYR A 171 -4.75 12.11 8.86
CA TYR A 171 -4.23 10.83 8.39
C TYR A 171 -3.96 9.87 9.55
N ILE A 172 -3.24 10.32 10.58
CA ILE A 172 -2.93 9.49 11.75
C ILE A 172 -4.20 9.12 12.51
N GLU A 173 -5.13 10.07 12.69
CA GLU A 173 -6.43 9.80 13.30
C GLU A 173 -7.18 8.67 12.57
N LEU A 174 -7.14 8.66 11.22
CA LEU A 174 -7.75 7.60 10.45
C LEU A 174 -7.04 6.25 10.62
N GLN A 175 -5.71 6.24 10.62
CA GLN A 175 -4.92 5.01 10.82
C GLN A 175 -5.23 4.35 12.17
N GLU A 176 -5.34 5.14 13.22
CA GLU A 176 -5.68 4.64 14.55
C GLU A 176 -7.10 4.07 14.58
N LYS A 177 -8.09 4.77 14.00
CA LYS A 177 -9.47 4.26 13.92
C LYS A 177 -9.59 2.97 13.13
N ILE A 178 -8.82 2.81 12.05
CA ILE A 178 -8.74 1.55 11.30
C ILE A 178 -8.17 0.44 12.21
N SER A 179 -7.08 0.74 12.93
CA SER A 179 -6.44 -0.22 13.83
C SER A 179 -7.36 -0.65 14.97
N GLU A 180 -8.05 0.31 15.59
CA GLU A 180 -9.05 0.09 16.65
C GLU A 180 -10.18 -0.80 16.15
N TYR A 181 -10.73 -0.53 14.96
CA TYR A 181 -11.77 -1.38 14.37
C TYR A 181 -11.28 -2.81 14.18
N LEU A 182 -10.12 -3.00 13.55
CA LEU A 182 -9.55 -4.33 13.27
C LEU A 182 -9.30 -5.14 14.54
N LYS A 183 -8.92 -4.48 15.64
CA LYS A 183 -8.66 -5.12 16.94
C LYS A 183 -9.91 -5.31 17.80
N SER A 184 -11.05 -4.73 17.42
CA SER A 184 -12.28 -4.80 18.19
C SER A 184 -13.08 -6.07 17.92
N ASP A 185 -13.96 -6.44 18.84
CA ASP A 185 -14.89 -7.58 18.68
C ASP A 185 -15.86 -7.43 17.50
N LYS A 186 -15.99 -6.22 16.95
CA LYS A 186 -16.79 -5.97 15.75
C LYS A 186 -16.14 -6.55 14.50
N ASN A 187 -14.82 -6.75 14.50
CA ASN A 187 -14.11 -7.36 13.39
C ASN A 187 -14.25 -8.88 13.41
N THR A 188 -15.29 -9.39 12.75
CA THR A 188 -15.50 -10.82 12.57
C THR A 188 -15.01 -11.34 11.21
N LYS A 189 -14.65 -10.44 10.28
CA LYS A 189 -14.37 -10.76 8.87
C LYS A 189 -12.89 -10.68 8.51
N TYR A 190 -12.18 -9.68 9.01
CA TYR A 190 -10.83 -9.34 8.57
C TYR A 190 -9.81 -9.96 9.50
N LEU A 191 -9.68 -11.29 9.39
CA LEU A 191 -8.80 -12.12 10.20
C LEU A 191 -7.83 -12.90 9.31
N TYR A 192 -6.63 -13.14 9.80
CA TYR A 192 -5.74 -14.18 9.28
C TYR A 192 -6.31 -15.57 9.57
N GLU A 193 -5.78 -16.61 8.91
CA GLU A 193 -6.22 -17.98 9.16
C GLU A 193 -6.00 -18.47 10.59
N ASP A 194 -5.03 -17.90 11.30
CA ASP A 194 -4.78 -18.19 12.71
C ASP A 194 -5.74 -17.48 13.68
N GLY A 195 -6.73 -16.75 13.14
CA GLY A 195 -7.76 -16.03 13.89
C GLY A 195 -7.34 -14.65 14.39
N ARG A 196 -6.08 -14.23 14.21
CA ARG A 196 -5.64 -12.89 14.59
C ARG A 196 -6.20 -11.84 13.61
N PRO A 197 -6.46 -10.60 14.07
CA PRO A 197 -6.77 -9.50 13.17
C PRO A 197 -5.69 -9.28 12.10
N ILE A 198 -6.12 -8.97 10.89
CA ILE A 198 -5.19 -8.51 9.85
C ILE A 198 -4.57 -7.16 10.23
N SER A 199 -3.39 -6.84 9.68
CA SER A 199 -2.76 -5.54 9.90
C SER A 199 -3.44 -4.41 9.10
N ASN A 200 -3.15 -3.16 9.47
CA ASN A 200 -3.61 -1.97 8.73
C ASN A 200 -3.24 -2.06 7.24
N LEU A 201 -2.02 -2.48 6.88
CA LEU A 201 -1.63 -2.62 5.47
C LEU A 201 -2.52 -3.63 4.72
N VAL A 202 -2.86 -4.75 5.36
CA VAL A 202 -3.57 -5.86 4.71
C VAL A 202 -5.04 -5.52 4.43
N VAL A 203 -5.67 -4.63 5.20
CA VAL A 203 -7.09 -4.26 4.97
C VAL A 203 -7.34 -3.68 3.57
N ASP A 204 -6.32 -3.05 2.97
CA ASP A 204 -6.43 -2.44 1.65
C ASP A 204 -6.67 -3.47 0.53
N PHE A 205 -6.17 -4.70 0.68
CA PHE A 205 -6.46 -5.78 -0.28
C PHE A 205 -7.96 -6.09 -0.32
N TYR A 206 -8.60 -6.11 0.84
CA TYR A 206 -10.04 -6.35 0.96
C TYR A 206 -10.86 -5.12 0.56
N ALA A 207 -10.49 -3.94 1.05
CA ALA A 207 -11.16 -2.68 0.72
C ALA A 207 -11.17 -2.42 -0.79
N TRP A 208 -10.09 -2.77 -1.49
CA TRP A 208 -9.99 -2.63 -2.94
C TRP A 208 -10.98 -3.52 -3.69
N ILE A 209 -11.19 -4.76 -3.26
CA ILE A 209 -12.15 -5.69 -3.86
C ILE A 209 -13.58 -5.29 -3.52
N GLU A 210 -13.87 -5.02 -2.26
CA GLU A 210 -15.21 -4.60 -1.79
C GLU A 210 -15.64 -3.23 -2.35
N GLY A 211 -14.69 -2.40 -2.77
CA GLY A 211 -14.92 -1.14 -3.47
C GLY A 211 -15.41 -1.28 -4.91
N GLY A 212 -15.62 -2.50 -5.42
CA GLY A 212 -16.21 -2.76 -6.72
C GLY A 212 -15.24 -3.28 -7.79
N ASN A 213 -14.07 -3.82 -7.39
CA ASN A 213 -13.10 -4.38 -8.34
C ASN A 213 -13.22 -5.90 -8.51
N THR A 214 -14.23 -6.55 -7.94
CA THR A 214 -14.41 -8.01 -7.99
C THR A 214 -14.49 -8.56 -9.41
N GLU A 215 -15.31 -7.96 -10.29
CA GLU A 215 -15.45 -8.42 -11.68
C GLU A 215 -14.12 -8.30 -12.44
N LYS A 216 -13.43 -7.16 -12.27
CA LYS A 216 -12.10 -6.94 -12.87
C LYS A 216 -11.09 -7.96 -12.36
N LEU A 217 -11.14 -8.30 -11.07
CA LEU A 217 -10.28 -9.32 -10.48
C LEU A 217 -10.55 -10.70 -11.10
N ILE A 218 -11.82 -11.10 -11.21
CA ILE A 218 -12.22 -12.38 -11.79
C ILE A 218 -11.76 -12.47 -13.25
N ILE A 219 -11.92 -11.40 -14.04
CA ILE A 219 -11.43 -11.34 -15.43
C ILE A 219 -9.90 -11.49 -15.47
N GLU A 220 -9.19 -10.79 -14.60
CA GLU A 220 -7.72 -10.86 -14.54
C GLU A 220 -7.25 -12.29 -14.23
N TRP A 221 -7.85 -12.95 -13.24
CA TRP A 221 -7.55 -14.35 -12.94
C TRP A 221 -7.94 -15.29 -14.07
N GLY A 222 -9.05 -15.04 -14.77
CA GLY A 222 -9.44 -15.80 -15.97
C GLY A 222 -8.39 -15.73 -17.08
N ASN A 223 -7.68 -14.61 -17.22
CA ASN A 223 -6.59 -14.44 -18.18
C ASN A 223 -5.27 -15.09 -17.74
N ILE A 224 -5.02 -15.18 -16.43
CA ILE A 224 -3.77 -15.64 -15.82
C ILE A 224 -3.78 -17.15 -15.49
N SER A 225 -4.94 -17.73 -15.21
CA SER A 225 -5.13 -19.07 -14.62
C SER A 225 -4.47 -20.23 -15.38
N THR A 226 -4.17 -20.06 -16.67
CA THR A 226 -3.56 -21.11 -17.51
C THR A 226 -2.07 -20.92 -17.77
N LYS A 227 -1.44 -19.83 -17.28
CA LYS A 227 -0.09 -19.41 -17.73
C LYS A 227 0.97 -19.30 -16.65
N VAL A 228 0.62 -19.50 -15.37
CA VAL A 228 1.54 -19.24 -14.26
C VAL A 228 1.61 -20.45 -13.33
N LYS A 229 2.83 -20.95 -13.08
CA LYS A 229 3.12 -22.04 -12.13
C LYS A 229 2.47 -21.82 -10.75
N PHE A 230 2.45 -20.56 -10.30
CA PHE A 230 1.76 -20.16 -9.07
C PHE A 230 0.29 -20.59 -9.01
N TYR A 231 -0.46 -20.50 -10.12
CA TYR A 231 -1.86 -20.93 -10.13
C TYR A 231 -1.95 -22.44 -9.92
N ILE A 232 -1.19 -23.21 -10.70
CA ILE A 232 -1.18 -24.69 -10.63
C ILE A 232 -0.82 -25.15 -9.21
N ASP A 233 0.22 -24.55 -8.63
CA ASP A 233 0.72 -24.93 -7.30
C ASP A 233 -0.27 -24.58 -6.17
N ASN A 234 -1.26 -23.71 -6.40
CA ASN A 234 -2.16 -23.19 -5.37
C ASN A 234 -3.66 -23.21 -5.76
N GLU A 235 -4.03 -23.96 -6.81
CA GLU A 235 -5.34 -23.92 -7.46
C GLU A 235 -6.51 -24.02 -6.47
N LYS A 236 -6.43 -24.98 -5.54
CA LYS A 236 -7.49 -25.20 -4.54
C LYS A 236 -7.77 -23.95 -3.70
N ILE A 237 -6.73 -23.27 -3.22
CA ILE A 237 -6.88 -22.07 -2.38
C ILE A 237 -7.43 -20.92 -3.23
N ILE A 238 -6.91 -20.77 -4.46
CA ILE A 238 -7.34 -19.72 -5.38
C ILE A 238 -8.83 -19.85 -5.69
N ASN A 239 -9.28 -21.05 -6.07
CA ASN A 239 -10.69 -21.30 -6.39
C ASN A 239 -11.59 -21.03 -5.19
N THR A 240 -11.21 -21.48 -3.98
CA THR A 240 -11.98 -21.15 -2.77
C THR A 240 -12.05 -19.65 -2.51
N VAL A 241 -10.99 -18.89 -2.75
CA VAL A 241 -11.04 -17.42 -2.60
C VAL A 241 -11.96 -16.80 -3.63
N LEU A 242 -11.85 -17.20 -4.91
CA LEU A 242 -12.66 -16.66 -5.99
C LEU A 242 -14.15 -16.99 -5.83
N GLU A 243 -14.49 -18.21 -5.39
CA GLU A 243 -15.86 -18.62 -5.08
C GLU A 243 -16.48 -17.76 -3.96
N ASN A 244 -15.71 -17.43 -2.93
CA ASN A 244 -16.18 -16.58 -1.83
C ASN A 244 -16.36 -15.10 -2.22
N LEU A 245 -15.86 -14.70 -3.40
CA LEU A 245 -16.03 -13.35 -3.93
C LEU A 245 -17.25 -13.21 -4.87
N GLN A 246 -17.83 -14.33 -5.33
CA GLN A 246 -19.04 -14.39 -6.16
C GLN A 246 -20.32 -14.29 -5.31
#